data_AF-A0A920M6M3-F1
#
_entry.id   AF-A0A920M6M3-F1
#
_cell.length_a   1.000
_cell.length_b   1.000
_cell.length_c   1.000
_cell.angle_alpha   90.00
_cell.angle_beta   90.00
_cell.angle_gamma   90.00
#
_symmetry.space_group_name_H-M   'P 1'
#
loop_
_entity.id
_entity.type
_entity.pdbx_description
1 polymer ?
#
loop_
_entity_poly.entity_id
_entity_poly.type
_entity_poly.pdbx_seq_one_letter_code
_entity_poly.pdbx_strand_id
1 'polypeptide(L)'
;MERSDEPELMFANDADDMRRPGKGIDPRAMISDLSNEPIKHALQRIELMDEVQKTLLEEFEPETWEEYRNSITTILREKSRALSTASRFIGGIYVNRSTPEQKSDLSPYEVAPLELQIKAINLIKKYGFSDDAFYIQPEIMKVIQKERRGFDFYGEKEDFHYHEEVLDIQQNVLNHLLHPDVLSRMIDSSLYGEHYPLEVMFNDLTEAIFDTSNKEISGIKRNLQIDYTKRLLDILKARYHDEISASAALKELRKIEKLSKKSSTDLSLKNHREYLYWLIDKSINNN
;
A
#
# COMPACT_ATOMS: atom_id res chain seq x y z
N MET A 1 -29.68 -16.61 5.99
CA MET A 1 -28.78 -16.76 7.14
C MET A 1 -28.70 -18.21 7.62
N GLU A 2 -29.74 -19.04 7.48
CA GLU A 2 -29.77 -20.44 7.99
C GLU A 2 -28.66 -21.39 7.49
N ARG A 3 -27.88 -21.01 6.48
CA ARG A 3 -26.75 -21.79 5.93
C ARG A 3 -25.49 -20.94 5.75
N SER A 4 -25.32 -19.89 6.56
CA SER A 4 -24.18 -18.95 6.48
C SER A 4 -22.84 -19.53 6.93
N ASP A 5 -22.86 -20.72 7.52
CA ASP A 5 -21.72 -21.51 7.96
C ASP A 5 -21.17 -22.46 6.88
N GLU A 6 -21.85 -22.60 5.75
CA GLU A 6 -21.34 -23.34 4.59
C GLU A 6 -20.37 -22.45 3.78
N PRO A 7 -19.11 -22.87 3.53
CA PRO A 7 -18.14 -22.08 2.78
C PRO A 7 -18.63 -21.62 1.41
N GLU A 8 -19.42 -22.45 0.70
CA GLU A 8 -19.98 -22.15 -0.62
C GLU A 8 -21.09 -21.08 -0.58
N LEU A 9 -21.63 -20.80 0.61
CA LEU A 9 -22.74 -19.86 0.82
C LEU A 9 -22.31 -18.62 1.60
N MET A 10 -21.00 -18.42 1.78
CA MET A 10 -20.46 -17.19 2.33
C MET A 10 -20.86 -16.01 1.43
N PHE A 11 -21.46 -14.99 2.03
CA PHE A 11 -21.86 -13.78 1.32
C PHE A 11 -21.42 -12.55 2.12
N ALA A 12 -21.03 -11.51 1.39
CA ALA A 12 -20.79 -10.18 1.91
C ALA A 12 -21.64 -9.20 1.09
N ASN A 13 -22.18 -8.17 1.74
CA ASN A 13 -22.93 -7.13 1.03
C ASN A 13 -22.08 -5.86 0.86
N ASP A 14 -22.61 -4.86 0.15
CA ASP A 14 -21.93 -3.57 -0.09
C ASP A 14 -21.50 -2.83 1.20
N ALA A 15 -22.14 -3.11 2.35
CA ALA A 15 -21.77 -2.51 3.62
C ALA A 15 -20.49 -3.12 4.20
N ASP A 16 -20.27 -4.41 3.96
CA ASP A 16 -19.09 -5.16 4.43
C ASP A 16 -17.86 -4.95 3.53
N ASP A 17 -18.07 -4.47 2.31
CA ASP A 17 -17.03 -4.31 1.29
C ASP A 17 -15.91 -3.33 1.71
N MET A 18 -14.69 -3.87 1.77
CA MET A 18 -13.44 -3.18 2.10
C MET A 18 -12.81 -2.38 0.93
N ARG A 19 -13.61 -1.99 -0.08
CA ARG A 19 -13.17 -1.20 -1.26
C ARG A 19 -12.41 0.11 -0.95
N ARG A 20 -12.52 0.66 0.26
CA ARG A 20 -11.90 1.93 0.67
C ARG A 20 -11.07 1.76 1.94
N PRO A 21 -10.00 2.54 2.12
CA PRO A 21 -9.23 2.58 3.37
C PRO A 21 -10.13 2.73 4.61
N GLY A 22 -9.84 1.99 5.69
CA GLY A 22 -10.60 2.03 6.94
C GLY A 22 -11.98 1.37 6.92
N LYS A 23 -12.59 1.11 5.76
CA LYS A 23 -13.93 0.53 5.66
C LYS A 23 -13.90 -0.99 5.77
N GLY A 24 -14.85 -1.55 6.52
CA GLY A 24 -15.02 -2.99 6.70
C GLY A 24 -13.87 -3.63 7.48
N ILE A 25 -14.01 -4.91 7.79
CA ILE A 25 -13.00 -5.66 8.56
C ILE A 25 -12.62 -6.99 7.91
N ASP A 26 -13.49 -7.60 7.09
CA ASP A 26 -13.24 -8.89 6.44
C ASP A 26 -12.62 -8.70 5.05
N PRO A 27 -11.33 -9.05 4.84
CA PRO A 27 -10.67 -8.86 3.56
C PRO A 27 -11.17 -9.81 2.46
N ARG A 28 -12.02 -10.80 2.79
CA ARG A 28 -12.71 -11.65 1.81
C ARG A 28 -13.92 -10.93 1.22
N ALA A 29 -14.42 -9.88 1.88
CA ALA A 29 -15.44 -8.98 1.37
C ALA A 29 -14.79 -7.87 0.53
N MET A 30 -14.28 -8.23 -0.65
CA MET A 30 -13.57 -7.32 -1.55
C MET A 30 -14.11 -7.40 -2.96
N ILE A 31 -14.33 -6.24 -3.58
CA ILE A 31 -14.57 -6.18 -5.03
C ILE A 31 -13.29 -6.52 -5.80
N SER A 32 -13.48 -7.13 -6.98
CA SER A 32 -12.39 -7.48 -7.91
C SER A 32 -11.40 -8.54 -7.41
N ASP A 33 -11.70 -9.21 -6.29
CA ASP A 33 -11.03 -10.43 -5.86
C ASP A 33 -11.91 -11.63 -6.21
N LEU A 34 -11.44 -12.45 -7.14
CA LEU A 34 -12.20 -13.60 -7.69
C LEU A 34 -11.55 -14.93 -7.30
N SER A 35 -10.62 -14.92 -6.34
CA SER A 35 -9.83 -16.08 -5.96
C SER A 35 -10.10 -16.51 -4.52
N ASN A 36 -9.96 -17.81 -4.26
CA ASN A 36 -9.85 -18.35 -2.91
C ASN A 36 -8.43 -18.20 -2.31
N GLU A 37 -7.46 -17.75 -3.11
CA GLU A 37 -6.09 -17.41 -2.69
C GLU A 37 -5.74 -15.94 -3.06
N PRO A 38 -6.36 -14.94 -2.42
CA PRO A 38 -6.27 -13.52 -2.85
C PRO A 38 -4.87 -12.95 -2.94
N ILE A 39 -4.01 -13.27 -1.96
CA ILE A 39 -2.62 -12.78 -1.92
C ILE A 39 -1.79 -13.38 -3.05
N LYS A 40 -2.02 -14.66 -3.38
CA LYS A 40 -1.35 -15.34 -4.48
C LYS A 40 -1.82 -14.80 -5.83
N HIS A 41 -3.12 -14.61 -5.99
CA HIS A 41 -3.67 -13.98 -7.18
C HIS A 41 -3.12 -12.56 -7.37
N ALA A 42 -3.09 -11.74 -6.30
CA ALA A 42 -2.49 -10.41 -6.33
C ALA A 42 -1.02 -10.43 -6.79
N LEU A 43 -0.22 -11.37 -6.28
CA LEU A 43 1.17 -11.56 -6.72
C LEU A 43 1.25 -11.87 -8.22
N GLN A 44 0.49 -12.87 -8.69
CA GLN A 44 0.46 -13.27 -10.10
C GLN A 44 0.04 -12.12 -11.01
N ARG A 45 -0.92 -11.29 -10.58
CA ARG A 45 -1.34 -10.11 -11.33
C ARG A 45 -0.24 -9.07 -11.44
N ILE A 46 0.51 -8.80 -10.36
CA ILE A 46 1.64 -7.88 -10.42
C ILE A 46 2.73 -8.41 -11.36
N GLU A 47 3.10 -9.68 -11.23
CA GLU A 47 4.15 -10.29 -12.06
C GLU A 47 3.78 -10.29 -13.54
N LEU A 48 2.52 -10.58 -13.87
CA LEU A 48 2.01 -10.47 -15.23
C LEU A 48 2.09 -9.03 -15.75
N MET A 49 1.73 -8.02 -14.95
CA MET A 49 1.82 -6.62 -15.36
C MET A 49 3.27 -6.15 -15.54
N ASP A 50 4.20 -6.66 -14.74
CA ASP A 50 5.63 -6.40 -14.91
C ASP A 50 6.17 -7.05 -16.20
N GLU A 51 5.71 -8.24 -16.56
CA GLU A 51 6.04 -8.91 -17.82
C GLU A 51 5.49 -8.14 -19.03
N VAL A 52 4.20 -7.79 -19.01
CA VAL A 52 3.56 -6.99 -20.08
C VAL A 52 4.27 -5.64 -20.26
N GLN A 53 4.66 -4.97 -19.18
CA GLN A 53 5.43 -3.72 -19.29
C GLN A 53 6.80 -3.95 -19.95
N LYS A 54 7.45 -5.09 -19.69
CA LYS A 54 8.77 -5.40 -20.27
C LYS A 54 8.70 -5.59 -21.77
N THR A 55 7.69 -6.29 -22.27
CA THR A 55 7.54 -6.60 -23.70
C THR A 55 6.71 -5.56 -24.46
N LEU A 56 6.19 -4.54 -23.77
CA LEU A 56 5.25 -3.56 -24.34
C LEU A 56 5.71 -2.94 -25.66
N LEU A 57 6.98 -2.53 -25.77
CA LEU A 57 7.50 -1.89 -26.99
C LEU A 57 7.79 -2.87 -28.13
N GLU A 58 7.89 -4.17 -27.83
CA GLU A 58 8.25 -5.22 -28.78
C GLU A 58 7.01 -5.94 -29.33
N GLU A 59 6.00 -6.15 -28.50
CA GLU A 59 4.84 -7.00 -28.81
C GLU A 59 3.55 -6.21 -29.10
N PHE A 60 3.45 -4.96 -28.65
CA PHE A 60 2.25 -4.16 -28.86
C PHE A 60 2.36 -3.35 -30.16
N GLU A 61 1.35 -3.47 -31.02
CA GLU A 61 1.22 -2.70 -32.26
C GLU A 61 0.10 -1.64 -32.10
N PRO A 62 0.38 -0.46 -31.53
CA PRO A 62 -0.64 0.56 -31.36
C PRO A 62 -0.91 1.35 -32.64
N GLU A 63 -2.13 1.88 -32.76
CA GLU A 63 -2.48 2.82 -33.82
C GLU A 63 -2.04 4.26 -33.45
N THR A 64 -1.93 4.57 -32.16
CA THR A 64 -1.63 5.90 -31.62
C THR A 64 -0.64 5.87 -30.45
N TRP A 65 0.10 6.96 -30.22
CA TRP A 65 0.98 7.07 -29.05
C TRP A 65 0.21 7.04 -27.71
N GLU A 66 -1.04 7.49 -27.71
CA GLU A 66 -1.88 7.48 -26.50
C GLU A 66 -2.24 6.06 -26.06
N GLU A 67 -2.25 5.08 -26.96
CA GLU A 67 -2.46 3.69 -26.59
C GLU A 67 -1.34 3.15 -25.70
N TYR A 68 -0.07 3.54 -25.92
CA TYR A 68 1.00 3.21 -24.96
C TYR A 68 0.72 3.83 -23.58
N ARG A 69 0.26 5.10 -23.55
CA ARG A 69 -0.10 5.78 -22.29
C ARG A 69 -1.24 5.05 -21.56
N ASN A 70 -2.25 4.61 -22.31
CA ASN A 70 -3.39 3.85 -21.79
C ASN A 70 -2.98 2.48 -21.26
N SER A 71 -2.05 1.80 -21.93
CA SER A 71 -1.46 0.54 -21.49
C SER A 71 -0.70 0.72 -20.17
N ILE A 72 0.16 1.73 -20.05
CA ILE A 72 0.87 2.03 -18.80
C ILE A 72 -0.09 2.40 -17.67
N THR A 73 -1.10 3.23 -17.94
CA THR A 73 -2.15 3.57 -16.96
C THR A 73 -2.89 2.32 -16.49
N THR A 74 -3.17 1.38 -17.40
CA THR A 74 -3.84 0.12 -17.07
C THR A 74 -2.95 -0.79 -16.23
N ILE A 75 -1.67 -0.93 -16.58
CA ILE A 75 -0.67 -1.67 -15.79
C ILE A 75 -0.59 -1.13 -14.36
N LEU A 76 -0.44 0.18 -14.19
CA LEU A 76 -0.38 0.84 -12.89
C LEU A 76 -1.66 0.62 -12.08
N ARG A 77 -2.84 0.73 -12.72
CA ARG A 77 -4.13 0.48 -12.08
C ARG A 77 -4.27 -0.96 -11.58
N GLU A 78 -3.85 -1.95 -12.37
CA GLU A 78 -3.92 -3.36 -11.95
C GLU A 78 -2.94 -3.66 -10.80
N LYS A 79 -1.72 -3.12 -10.84
CA LYS A 79 -0.78 -3.20 -9.70
C LYS A 79 -1.35 -2.54 -8.44
N SER A 80 -1.99 -1.38 -8.59
CA SER A 80 -2.66 -0.67 -7.50
C SER A 80 -3.77 -1.48 -6.84
N ARG A 81 -4.59 -2.15 -7.66
CA ARG A 81 -5.64 -3.06 -7.18
C ARG A 81 -5.06 -4.25 -6.43
N ALA A 82 -4.02 -4.89 -6.96
CA ALA A 82 -3.37 -6.02 -6.33
C ALA A 82 -2.74 -5.66 -4.97
N LEU A 83 -2.02 -4.54 -4.89
CA LEU A 83 -1.45 -4.02 -3.65
C LEU A 83 -2.54 -3.62 -2.64
N SER A 84 -3.64 -3.04 -3.14
CA SER A 84 -4.81 -2.73 -2.34
C SER A 84 -5.40 -3.99 -1.71
N THR A 85 -5.66 -5.05 -2.49
CA THR A 85 -6.14 -6.33 -1.97
C THR A 85 -5.21 -6.88 -0.91
N ALA A 86 -3.90 -6.92 -1.17
CA ALA A 86 -2.93 -7.43 -0.20
C ALA A 86 -3.00 -6.66 1.13
N SER A 87 -3.05 -5.33 1.09
CA SER A 87 -3.06 -4.53 2.32
C SER A 87 -4.28 -4.76 3.21
N ARG A 88 -5.41 -5.25 2.66
CA ARG A 88 -6.65 -5.45 3.45
C ARG A 88 -6.54 -6.63 4.41
N PHE A 89 -5.67 -7.59 4.09
CA PHE A 89 -5.42 -8.75 4.96
C PHE A 89 -4.67 -8.38 6.23
N ILE A 90 -3.88 -7.29 6.22
CA ILE A 90 -3.12 -6.85 7.39
C ILE A 90 -4.08 -6.21 8.39
N GLY A 91 -4.20 -6.83 9.57
CA GLY A 91 -5.21 -6.47 10.55
C GLY A 91 -6.65 -6.83 10.12
N GLY A 92 -6.83 -7.74 9.16
CA GLY A 92 -8.15 -8.22 8.74
C GLY A 92 -8.79 -9.13 9.80
N ILE A 93 -10.12 -9.08 9.92
CA ILE A 93 -10.93 -9.96 10.76
C ILE A 93 -11.99 -10.62 9.88
N TYR A 94 -11.94 -11.93 9.76
CA TYR A 94 -12.96 -12.75 9.15
C TYR A 94 -14.25 -12.69 9.96
N VAL A 95 -15.35 -12.40 9.27
CA VAL A 95 -16.69 -12.31 9.86
C VAL A 95 -17.49 -13.53 9.41
N ASN A 96 -17.91 -14.34 10.37
CA ASN A 96 -18.87 -15.40 10.16
C ASN A 96 -20.23 -14.95 10.73
N ARG A 97 -21.29 -15.08 9.92
CA ARG A 97 -22.65 -14.65 10.28
C ARG A 97 -23.54 -15.81 10.75
N SER A 98 -22.95 -16.90 11.25
CA SER A 98 -23.68 -17.98 11.89
C SER A 98 -24.29 -17.50 13.22
N THR A 99 -25.43 -18.07 13.57
CA THR A 99 -26.11 -17.81 14.85
C THR A 99 -25.72 -18.89 15.87
N PRO A 100 -25.84 -18.62 17.18
CA PRO A 100 -25.61 -19.65 18.21
C PRO A 100 -26.50 -20.90 18.04
N GLU A 101 -27.67 -20.76 17.42
CA GLU A 101 -28.60 -21.87 17.17
C GLU A 101 -28.10 -22.85 16.10
N GLN A 102 -27.30 -22.37 15.14
CA GLN A 102 -26.71 -23.20 14.07
C GLN A 102 -25.64 -24.15 14.60
N LYS A 103 -25.08 -23.89 15.81
CA LYS A 103 -24.01 -24.70 16.42
C LYS A 103 -22.82 -24.93 15.48
N SER A 104 -22.47 -23.90 14.70
CA SER A 104 -21.32 -23.92 13.80
C SER A 104 -20.02 -24.05 14.59
N ASP A 105 -19.04 -24.76 14.04
CA ASP A 105 -17.67 -24.81 14.57
C ASP A 105 -16.87 -23.54 14.23
N LEU A 106 -17.42 -22.64 13.40
CA LEU A 106 -16.76 -21.41 12.99
C LEU A 106 -17.02 -20.29 14.02
N SER A 107 -15.96 -19.60 14.43
CA SER A 107 -16.08 -18.41 15.26
C SER A 107 -16.76 -17.27 14.47
N PRO A 108 -17.67 -16.49 15.08
CA PRO A 108 -18.24 -15.28 14.46
C PRO A 108 -17.17 -14.26 14.03
N TYR A 109 -16.06 -14.22 14.75
CA TYR A 109 -14.91 -13.38 14.44
C TYR A 109 -13.62 -14.17 14.57
N GLU A 110 -12.77 -14.09 13.55
CA GLU A 110 -11.46 -14.71 13.54
C GLU A 110 -10.45 -13.75 12.90
N VAL A 111 -9.29 -13.58 13.51
CA VAL A 111 -8.23 -12.77 12.89
C VAL A 111 -7.77 -13.46 11.62
N ALA A 112 -7.56 -12.70 10.53
CA ALA A 112 -7.04 -13.26 9.30
C ALA A 112 -5.73 -14.03 9.60
N PRO A 113 -5.54 -15.25 9.06
CA PRO A 113 -4.40 -16.10 9.42
C PRO A 113 -3.07 -15.36 9.36
N LEU A 114 -2.26 -15.46 10.42
CA LEU A 114 -0.99 -14.74 10.53
C LEU A 114 -0.09 -14.97 9.32
N GLU A 115 -0.03 -16.21 8.80
CA GLU A 115 0.74 -16.54 7.61
C GLU A 115 0.30 -15.73 6.37
N LEU A 116 -1.01 -15.51 6.19
CA LEU A 116 -1.52 -14.69 5.09
C LEU A 116 -1.19 -13.21 5.28
N GLN A 117 -1.24 -12.70 6.52
CA GLN A 117 -0.82 -11.33 6.82
C GLN A 117 0.67 -11.13 6.53
N ILE A 118 1.51 -12.09 6.89
CA ILE A 118 2.96 -12.09 6.60
C ILE A 118 3.22 -12.16 5.09
N LYS A 119 2.50 -13.01 4.36
CA LYS A 119 2.58 -13.06 2.88
C LYS A 119 2.18 -11.72 2.25
N ALA A 120 1.11 -11.10 2.76
CA ALA A 120 0.62 -9.82 2.27
C ALA A 120 1.61 -8.68 2.48
N ILE A 121 2.17 -8.54 3.68
CA ILE A 121 3.17 -7.49 3.95
C ILE A 121 4.43 -7.71 3.12
N ASN A 122 4.90 -8.95 2.96
CA ASN A 122 6.09 -9.23 2.12
C ASN A 122 5.86 -8.89 0.65
N LEU A 123 4.66 -9.16 0.12
CA LEU A 123 4.27 -8.73 -1.22
C LEU A 123 4.33 -7.20 -1.34
N ILE A 124 3.75 -6.46 -0.40
CA ILE A 124 3.76 -4.99 -0.40
C ILE A 124 5.19 -4.44 -0.29
N LYS A 125 6.01 -5.00 0.62
CA LYS A 125 7.41 -4.61 0.80
C LYS A 125 8.19 -4.75 -0.52
N LYS A 126 8.01 -5.88 -1.23
CA LYS A 126 8.74 -6.19 -2.47
C LYS A 126 8.20 -5.47 -3.71
N TYR A 127 6.89 -5.36 -3.87
CA TYR A 127 6.28 -4.90 -5.13
C TYR A 127 5.57 -3.54 -5.01
N GLY A 128 5.47 -2.98 -3.81
CA GLY A 128 4.91 -1.65 -3.57
C GLY A 128 5.94 -0.63 -3.07
N PHE A 129 6.87 -1.04 -2.20
CA PHE A 129 7.75 -0.10 -1.50
C PHE A 129 9.24 -0.25 -1.78
N SER A 130 9.69 -1.30 -2.48
CA SER A 130 11.09 -1.39 -2.89
C SER A 130 11.46 -0.30 -3.91
N ASP A 131 12.75 -0.09 -4.14
CA ASP A 131 13.24 0.92 -5.10
C ASP A 131 12.94 0.53 -6.56
N ASP A 132 12.80 -0.77 -6.83
CA ASP A 132 12.53 -1.36 -8.14
C ASP A 132 11.05 -1.72 -8.38
N ALA A 133 10.18 -1.58 -7.37
CA ALA A 133 8.76 -1.94 -7.40
C ALA A 133 7.99 -1.37 -8.60
N PHE A 134 8.37 -0.18 -9.07
CA PHE A 134 7.77 0.54 -10.18
C PHE A 134 8.82 1.00 -11.19
N TYR A 135 9.81 0.15 -11.46
CA TYR A 135 10.74 0.41 -12.55
C TYR A 135 9.98 0.50 -13.89
N ILE A 136 10.27 1.55 -14.65
CA ILE A 136 9.79 1.76 -16.02
C ILE A 136 10.98 1.98 -16.94
N GLN A 137 10.95 1.36 -18.12
CA GLN A 137 11.96 1.57 -19.15
C GLN A 137 11.90 3.02 -19.65
N PRO A 138 13.00 3.78 -19.67
CA PRO A 138 13.01 5.18 -20.11
C PRO A 138 12.44 5.39 -21.52
N GLU A 139 12.54 4.37 -22.37
CA GLU A 139 12.11 4.34 -23.76
C GLU A 139 10.58 4.42 -23.86
N ILE A 140 9.86 3.81 -22.92
CA ILE A 140 8.39 3.88 -22.83
C ILE A 140 7.97 5.34 -22.57
N MET A 141 8.65 6.03 -21.66
CA MET A 141 8.30 7.41 -21.31
C MET A 141 8.41 8.39 -22.49
N LYS A 142 9.16 8.03 -23.55
CA LYS A 142 9.31 8.83 -24.77
C LYS A 142 8.15 8.68 -25.74
N VAL A 143 7.30 7.65 -25.58
CA VAL A 143 6.28 7.25 -26.57
C VAL A 143 4.84 7.25 -26.02
N ILE A 144 4.62 7.74 -24.80
CA ILE A 144 3.31 7.79 -24.13
C ILE A 144 2.60 9.15 -24.27
N GLN A 145 2.69 9.77 -25.43
CA GLN A 145 2.05 11.06 -25.69
C GLN A 145 0.52 10.95 -25.68
N LYS A 146 -0.17 11.89 -25.03
CA LYS A 146 -1.65 12.01 -25.07
C LYS A 146 -2.08 12.60 -26.42
N GLU A 147 -3.10 12.06 -27.08
CA GLU A 147 -3.63 12.69 -28.28
C GLU A 147 -4.27 14.03 -27.94
N ARG A 148 -4.11 14.99 -28.85
CA ARG A 148 -4.79 16.27 -28.74
C ARG A 148 -6.16 16.21 -29.37
N ARG A 149 -7.19 16.51 -28.59
CA ARG A 149 -8.55 16.76 -29.08
C ARG A 149 -8.90 18.23 -28.83
N GLY A 150 -8.96 19.03 -29.89
CA GLY A 150 -9.32 20.46 -29.82
C GLY A 150 -8.52 21.32 -28.82
N PHE A 151 -9.24 21.96 -27.91
CA PHE A 151 -8.72 22.88 -26.88
C PHE A 151 -8.60 22.24 -25.49
N ASP A 152 -8.61 20.90 -25.39
CA ASP A 152 -8.80 20.16 -24.14
C ASP A 152 -7.70 20.33 -23.07
N PHE A 153 -6.64 21.09 -23.34
CA PHE A 153 -5.54 21.39 -22.41
C PHE A 153 -5.74 22.73 -21.66
N TYR A 154 -6.95 22.98 -21.13
CA TYR A 154 -7.21 24.15 -20.28
C TYR A 154 -6.52 24.01 -18.91
N GLY A 155 -5.20 24.20 -18.88
CA GLY A 155 -4.38 24.21 -17.65
C GLY A 155 -3.70 22.88 -17.31
N GLU A 156 -4.00 21.79 -18.02
CA GLU A 156 -3.28 20.51 -17.90
C GLU A 156 -2.06 20.47 -18.83
N LYS A 157 -0.95 19.95 -18.33
CA LYS A 157 0.23 19.66 -19.16
C LYS A 157 0.07 18.30 -19.84
N GLU A 158 0.72 18.14 -21.00
CA GLU A 158 0.64 16.90 -21.79
C GLU A 158 1.53 15.77 -21.22
N ASP A 159 2.52 16.09 -20.37
CA ASP A 159 3.49 15.13 -19.87
C ASP A 159 2.90 14.17 -18.80
N PHE A 160 3.31 12.90 -18.86
CA PHE A 160 2.87 11.87 -17.93
C PHE A 160 3.68 11.93 -16.63
N HIS A 161 3.02 12.29 -15.52
CA HIS A 161 3.64 12.47 -14.21
C HIS A 161 3.83 11.12 -13.50
N TYR A 162 4.69 10.24 -14.03
CA TYR A 162 4.87 8.85 -13.55
C TYR A 162 5.18 8.77 -12.04
N HIS A 163 5.97 9.70 -11.52
CA HIS A 163 6.32 9.73 -10.10
C HIS A 163 5.12 9.99 -9.20
N GLU A 164 4.16 10.80 -9.65
CA GLU A 164 2.94 11.12 -8.91
C GLU A 164 1.97 9.93 -8.95
N GLU A 165 1.79 9.33 -10.13
CA GLU A 165 0.97 8.13 -10.30
C GLU A 165 1.43 6.98 -9.39
N VAL A 166 2.75 6.75 -9.30
CA VAL A 166 3.30 5.72 -8.40
C VAL A 166 3.12 6.10 -6.93
N LEU A 167 3.34 7.37 -6.58
CA LEU A 167 3.14 7.84 -5.21
C LEU A 167 1.69 7.65 -4.77
N ASP A 168 0.71 7.93 -5.62
CA ASP A 168 -0.72 7.75 -5.34
C ASP A 168 -1.05 6.28 -5.02
N ILE A 169 -0.43 5.34 -5.73
CA ILE A 169 -0.59 3.90 -5.45
C ILE A 169 -0.05 3.58 -4.06
N GLN A 170 1.16 4.03 -3.76
CA GLN A 170 1.81 3.79 -2.47
C GLN A 170 1.05 4.44 -1.31
N GLN A 171 0.56 5.67 -1.52
CA GLN A 171 -0.31 6.39 -0.60
C GLN A 171 -1.61 5.63 -0.34
N ASN A 172 -2.23 5.01 -1.35
CA ASN A 172 -3.45 4.22 -1.15
C ASN A 172 -3.23 2.99 -0.26
N VAL A 173 -2.06 2.36 -0.34
CA VAL A 173 -1.67 1.29 0.58
C VAL A 173 -1.50 1.85 1.99
N LEU A 174 -0.72 2.93 2.14
CA LEU A 174 -0.47 3.57 3.44
C LEU A 174 -1.75 4.16 4.07
N ASN A 175 -2.67 4.68 3.27
CA ASN A 175 -3.97 5.18 3.71
C ASN A 175 -4.77 4.10 4.45
N HIS A 176 -4.66 2.84 4.01
CA HIS A 176 -5.31 1.72 4.70
C HIS A 176 -4.50 1.28 5.91
N LEU A 177 -3.21 0.97 5.72
CA LEU A 177 -2.37 0.39 6.78
C LEU A 177 -2.18 1.31 7.98
N LEU A 178 -2.19 2.62 7.76
CA LEU A 178 -2.06 3.64 8.81
C LEU A 178 -3.41 4.26 9.19
N HIS A 179 -4.53 3.67 8.80
CA HIS A 179 -5.84 4.18 9.17
C HIS A 179 -6.12 3.94 10.66
N PRO A 180 -6.69 4.92 11.40
CA PRO A 180 -7.00 4.77 12.83
C PRO A 180 -7.77 3.48 13.17
N ASP A 181 -8.85 3.19 12.45
CA ASP A 181 -9.64 1.98 12.66
C ASP A 181 -8.86 0.68 12.39
N VAL A 182 -7.91 0.70 11.46
CA VAL A 182 -7.08 -0.47 11.16
C VAL A 182 -6.06 -0.68 12.27
N LEU A 183 -5.39 0.40 12.71
CA LEU A 183 -4.41 0.33 13.80
C LEU A 183 -5.07 -0.10 15.12
N SER A 184 -6.22 0.49 15.47
CA SER A 184 -7.01 0.09 16.65
C SER A 184 -7.42 -1.38 16.56
N ARG A 185 -7.86 -1.84 15.38
CA ARG A 185 -8.23 -3.25 15.19
C ARG A 185 -7.05 -4.19 15.31
N MET A 186 -5.85 -3.79 14.88
CA MET A 186 -4.64 -4.58 15.07
C MET A 186 -4.26 -4.72 16.55
N ILE A 187 -4.48 -3.67 17.36
CA ILE A 187 -4.33 -3.73 18.82
C ILE A 187 -5.34 -4.71 19.41
N ASP A 188 -6.62 -4.57 19.07
CA ASP A 188 -7.69 -5.44 19.59
C ASP A 188 -7.53 -6.89 19.16
N SER A 189 -6.93 -7.16 17.98
CA SER A 189 -6.64 -8.51 17.48
C SER A 189 -5.77 -9.32 18.45
N SER A 190 -4.99 -8.66 19.32
CA SER A 190 -4.24 -9.34 20.39
C SER A 190 -5.14 -10.09 21.39
N LEU A 191 -6.42 -9.71 21.50
CA LEU A 191 -7.40 -10.36 22.37
C LEU A 191 -8.00 -11.64 21.75
N TYR A 192 -7.84 -11.84 20.44
CA TYR A 192 -8.42 -12.96 19.68
C TYR A 192 -7.47 -14.15 19.58
N GLY A 193 -6.18 -13.97 19.90
CA GLY A 193 -5.16 -15.01 19.86
C GLY A 193 -3.97 -14.65 18.96
N GLU A 194 -3.58 -15.58 18.08
CA GLU A 194 -2.48 -15.37 17.13
C GLU A 194 -2.84 -14.23 16.16
N HIS A 195 -1.96 -13.23 16.08
CA HIS A 195 -2.19 -12.01 15.32
C HIS A 195 -0.88 -11.43 14.82
N TYR A 196 -0.96 -10.52 13.84
CA TYR A 196 0.20 -9.76 13.37
C TYR A 196 0.35 -8.48 14.21
N PRO A 197 1.42 -8.33 15.02
CA PRO A 197 1.50 -7.21 15.97
C PRO A 197 1.67 -5.86 15.28
N LEU A 198 1.05 -4.82 15.85
CA LEU A 198 1.11 -3.44 15.36
C LEU A 198 2.55 -2.95 15.21
N GLU A 199 3.38 -3.13 16.23
CA GLU A 199 4.77 -2.66 16.26
C GLU A 199 5.65 -3.38 15.24
N VAL A 200 5.32 -4.64 14.93
CA VAL A 200 6.01 -5.41 13.88
C VAL A 200 5.63 -4.84 12.51
N MET A 201 4.34 -4.54 12.28
CA MET A 201 3.88 -3.92 11.04
C MET A 201 4.54 -2.56 10.78
N PHE A 202 4.59 -1.68 11.78
CA PHE A 202 5.29 -0.39 11.68
C PHE A 202 6.78 -0.56 11.36
N ASN A 203 7.47 -1.50 12.02
CA ASN A 203 8.87 -1.77 11.72
C ASN A 203 9.06 -2.29 10.29
N ASP A 204 8.22 -3.23 9.85
CA ASP A 204 8.27 -3.80 8.51
C ASP A 204 8.06 -2.75 7.41
N LEU A 205 7.12 -1.82 7.62
CA LEU A 205 6.92 -0.67 6.75
C LEU A 205 8.15 0.22 6.71
N THR A 206 8.68 0.61 7.86
CA THR A 206 9.86 1.48 7.93
C THR A 206 11.08 0.82 7.29
N GLU A 207 11.32 -0.47 7.53
CA GLU A 207 12.45 -1.19 6.92
C GLU A 207 12.33 -1.28 5.41
N ALA A 208 11.15 -1.55 4.88
CA ALA A 208 10.96 -1.57 3.44
C ALA A 208 11.10 -0.17 2.82
N ILE A 209 10.48 0.86 3.42
CA ILE A 209 10.47 2.22 2.88
C ILE A 209 11.84 2.91 3.01
N PHE A 210 12.56 2.66 4.11
CA PHE A 210 13.88 3.24 4.39
C PHE A 210 15.04 2.24 4.22
N ASP A 211 14.86 1.22 3.39
CA ASP A 211 15.95 0.30 3.05
C ASP A 211 17.19 1.07 2.57
N THR A 212 18.34 0.72 3.14
CA THR A 212 19.64 1.35 2.87
C THR A 212 20.59 0.42 2.12
N SER A 213 20.09 -0.68 1.56
CA SER A 213 20.88 -1.60 0.75
C SER A 213 21.47 -0.92 -0.50
N ASN A 214 20.73 0.03 -1.09
CA ASN A 214 21.18 0.81 -2.24
C ASN A 214 21.98 2.04 -1.82
N LYS A 215 23.06 2.33 -2.56
CA LYS A 215 23.88 3.54 -2.37
C LYS A 215 23.16 4.81 -2.82
N GLU A 216 22.27 4.67 -3.80
CA GLU A 216 21.44 5.72 -4.37
C GLU A 216 19.97 5.32 -4.20
N ILE A 217 19.06 6.29 -4.19
CA ILE A 217 17.62 6.04 -4.11
C ILE A 217 16.92 6.82 -5.23
N SER A 218 15.89 6.21 -5.81
CA SER A 218 15.09 6.84 -6.86
C SER A 218 14.29 8.06 -6.37
N GLY A 219 13.80 8.88 -7.31
CA GLY A 219 12.85 9.96 -6.99
C GLY A 219 11.55 9.41 -6.39
N ILE A 220 11.06 8.28 -6.89
CA ILE A 220 9.90 7.55 -6.36
C ILE A 220 10.12 7.20 -4.88
N LYS A 221 11.27 6.60 -4.56
CA LYS A 221 11.63 6.22 -3.19
C LYS A 221 11.71 7.42 -2.24
N ARG A 222 12.28 8.54 -2.70
CA ARG A 222 12.33 9.79 -1.92
C ARG A 222 10.93 10.33 -1.61
N ASN A 223 10.05 10.36 -2.61
CA ASN A 223 8.66 10.81 -2.43
C ASN A 223 7.93 9.95 -1.38
N LEU A 224 8.06 8.62 -1.49
CA LEU A 224 7.49 7.67 -0.53
C LEU A 224 8.01 7.90 0.89
N GLN A 225 9.33 8.07 1.06
CA GLN A 225 9.94 8.32 2.37
C GLN A 225 9.42 9.62 3.02
N ILE A 226 9.26 10.69 2.23
CA ILE A 226 8.70 11.97 2.72
C ILE A 226 7.24 11.79 3.12
N ASP A 227 6.43 11.16 2.27
CA ASP A 227 5.01 10.91 2.54
C ASP A 227 4.80 10.07 3.80
N TYR A 228 5.49 8.94 3.92
CA TYR A 228 5.43 8.07 5.09
C TYR A 228 5.88 8.81 6.37
N THR A 229 6.97 9.59 6.30
CA THR A 229 7.43 10.39 7.46
C THR A 229 6.36 11.39 7.91
N LYS A 230 5.71 12.08 6.97
CA LYS A 230 4.62 13.02 7.29
C LYS A 230 3.44 12.30 7.95
N ARG A 231 3.06 11.13 7.44
CA ARG A 231 1.98 10.32 8.04
C ARG A 231 2.29 9.89 9.46
N LEU A 232 3.52 9.45 9.74
CA LEU A 232 3.93 9.13 11.11
C LEU A 232 3.85 10.36 12.02
N LEU A 233 4.25 11.55 11.54
CA LEU A 233 4.12 12.80 12.27
C LEU A 233 2.66 13.18 12.51
N ASP A 234 1.76 12.90 11.55
CA ASP A 234 0.34 13.15 11.67
C ASP A 234 -0.29 12.22 12.72
N ILE A 235 0.10 10.93 12.76
CA ILE A 235 -0.33 9.98 13.80
C ILE A 235 -0.01 10.53 15.21
N LEU A 236 1.16 11.15 15.41
CA LEU A 236 1.51 11.75 16.71
C LEU A 236 0.65 12.95 17.10
N LYS A 237 0.11 13.69 16.13
CA LYS A 237 -0.63 14.94 16.36
C LYS A 237 -2.15 14.73 16.39
N ALA A 238 -2.62 13.71 15.69
CA ALA A 238 -4.02 13.46 15.48
C ALA A 238 -4.68 12.81 16.70
N ARG A 239 -5.74 13.45 17.19
CA ARG A 239 -6.49 12.99 18.37
C ARG A 239 -7.34 11.74 18.14
N TYR A 240 -7.45 11.30 16.88
CA TYR A 240 -8.24 10.14 16.50
C TYR A 240 -7.40 8.86 16.39
N HIS A 241 -6.07 8.94 16.54
CA HIS A 241 -5.23 7.77 16.76
C HIS A 241 -5.13 7.48 18.25
N ASP A 242 -5.05 6.20 18.61
CA ASP A 242 -4.78 5.78 19.97
C ASP A 242 -3.30 5.97 20.35
N GLU A 243 -3.02 6.02 21.66
CA GLU A 243 -1.68 6.29 22.18
C GLU A 243 -0.68 5.15 21.93
N ILE A 244 -1.15 3.92 21.70
CA ILE A 244 -0.28 2.77 21.37
C ILE A 244 0.23 2.94 19.93
N SER A 245 -0.66 3.29 19.00
CA SER A 245 -0.30 3.66 17.63
C SER A 245 0.64 4.86 17.58
N ALA A 246 0.39 5.90 18.38
CA ALA A 246 1.29 7.05 18.48
C ALA A 246 2.67 6.66 19.02
N SER A 247 2.73 5.81 20.03
CA SER A 247 3.99 5.28 20.57
C SER A 247 4.79 4.49 19.53
N ALA A 248 4.13 3.62 18.76
CA ALA A 248 4.77 2.88 17.66
C ALA A 248 5.28 3.82 16.56
N ALA A 249 4.48 4.80 16.13
CA ALA A 249 4.89 5.80 15.15
C ALA A 249 6.09 6.64 15.63
N LEU A 250 6.13 7.03 16.91
CA LEU A 250 7.24 7.78 17.50
C LEU A 250 8.55 6.97 17.44
N LYS A 251 8.49 5.68 17.76
CA LYS A 251 9.65 4.78 17.68
C LYS A 251 10.21 4.74 16.26
N GLU A 252 9.36 4.60 15.25
CA GLU A 252 9.77 4.58 13.85
C GLU A 252 10.31 5.94 13.38
N LEU A 253 9.71 7.06 13.80
CA LEU A 253 10.25 8.40 13.54
C LEU A 253 11.66 8.58 14.12
N ARG A 254 11.93 8.06 15.32
CA ARG A 254 13.29 8.08 15.89
C ARG A 254 14.27 7.20 15.10
N LYS A 255 13.81 6.10 14.48
CA LYS A 255 14.63 5.30 13.55
C LYS A 255 14.97 6.12 12.30
N ILE A 256 13.98 6.77 11.71
CA ILE A 256 14.13 7.63 10.51
C ILE A 256 15.05 8.82 10.81
N GLU A 257 14.90 9.47 11.97
CA GLU A 257 15.76 10.58 12.40
C GLU A 257 17.24 10.18 12.48
N LYS A 258 17.53 8.96 12.95
CA LYS A 258 18.90 8.44 12.96
C LYS A 258 19.42 8.19 11.54
N LEU A 259 18.58 7.69 10.64
CA LEU A 259 18.95 7.47 9.24
C LEU A 259 19.17 8.79 8.49
N SER A 260 18.36 9.81 8.76
CA SER A 260 18.46 11.13 8.13
C SER A 260 19.72 11.91 8.55
N LYS A 261 20.33 11.58 9.69
CA LYS A 261 21.61 12.16 10.13
C LYS A 261 22.85 11.54 9.45
N LYS A 262 22.70 10.44 8.70
CA LYS A 262 23.83 9.78 8.03
C LYS A 262 24.35 10.64 6.88
N SER A 263 25.66 10.83 6.81
CA SER A 263 26.30 11.52 5.69
C SER A 263 26.13 10.76 4.36
N SER A 264 26.17 11.51 3.27
CA SER A 264 26.15 10.99 1.89
C SER A 264 27.08 11.86 1.05
N THR A 265 27.80 11.23 0.11
CA THR A 265 28.55 11.94 -0.94
C THR A 265 27.66 12.32 -2.13
N ASP A 266 26.51 11.64 -2.29
CA ASP A 266 25.50 12.03 -3.27
C ASP A 266 24.71 13.25 -2.77
N LEU A 267 24.70 14.31 -3.57
CA LEU A 267 24.06 15.59 -3.24
C LEU A 267 22.53 15.44 -3.13
N SER A 268 21.90 14.61 -3.97
CA SER A 268 20.45 14.42 -3.94
C SER A 268 20.00 13.76 -2.64
N LEU A 269 20.66 12.66 -2.26
CA LEU A 269 20.43 11.95 -1.02
C LEU A 269 20.79 12.79 0.21
N LYS A 270 21.85 13.61 0.13
CA LYS A 270 22.19 14.56 1.20
C LYS A 270 21.05 15.56 1.44
N ASN A 271 20.59 16.26 0.40
CA ASN A 271 19.50 17.23 0.51
C ASN A 271 18.20 16.58 1.01
N HIS A 272 17.89 15.38 0.52
CA HIS A 272 16.74 14.60 0.96
C HIS A 272 16.78 14.26 2.45
N ARG A 273 17.93 13.76 2.92
CA ARG A 273 18.14 13.43 4.33
C ARG A 273 18.07 14.67 5.23
N GLU A 274 18.66 15.78 4.80
CA GLU A 274 18.55 17.07 5.51
C GLU A 274 17.08 17.52 5.63
N TYR A 275 16.30 17.40 4.56
CA TYR A 275 14.87 17.75 4.58
C TYR A 275 14.06 16.84 5.52
N LEU A 276 14.29 15.51 5.49
CA LEU A 276 13.66 14.58 6.42
C LEU A 276 14.01 14.88 7.87
N TYR A 277 15.28 15.18 8.15
CA TYR A 277 15.70 15.56 9.49
C TYR A 277 15.00 16.83 9.95
N TRP A 278 14.96 17.87 9.11
CA TRP A 278 14.27 19.12 9.41
C TRP A 278 12.77 18.92 9.67
N LEU A 279 12.08 18.07 8.88
CA LEU A 279 10.66 17.75 9.09
C LEU A 279 10.39 17.14 10.47
N ILE A 280 11.25 16.21 10.89
CA ILE A 280 11.13 15.49 12.16
C ILE A 280 11.48 16.42 13.32
N ASP A 281 12.63 17.09 13.25
CA ASP A 281 13.13 17.99 14.30
C ASP A 281 12.12 19.11 14.59
N LYS A 282 11.63 19.77 13.52
CA LYS A 282 10.61 20.82 13.64
C LYS A 282 9.31 20.32 14.30
N SER A 283 8.93 19.07 14.07
CA SER A 283 7.65 18.54 14.57
C SER A 283 7.74 17.95 15.98
N ILE A 284 8.91 17.43 16.38
CA ILE A 284 9.08 16.74 17.66
C ILE A 284 9.71 17.67 18.72
N ASN A 285 10.67 18.53 18.33
CA ASN A 285 11.46 19.30 19.29
C ASN A 285 11.04 20.78 19.41
N ASN A 286 10.23 21.30 18.48
CA ASN A 286 9.77 22.70 18.47
C ASN A 286 8.29 22.87 18.86
N ASN A 287 7.75 21.98 19.71
CA ASN A 287 6.47 22.17 20.39
C ASN A 287 6.69 22.77 21.78
#